data_AF-A0A3B0X6Q1-F1
#
_entry.id   AF-A0A3B0X6Q1-F1
#
_cell.length_a   1.000
_cell.length_b   1.000
_cell.length_c   1.000
_cell.angle_alpha   90.00
_cell.angle_beta   90.00
_cell.angle_gamma   90.00
#
_symmetry.space_group_name_H-M   'P 1'
#
loop_
_entity.id
_entity.type
_entity.pdbx_description
1 polymer ?
#
loop_
_entity_poly.entity_id
_entity_poly.type
_entity_poly.pdbx_seq_one_letter_code
_entity_poly.pdbx_strand_id
1 'polypeptide(L)' 'MKERNLIVRQGHRDYSLKSKPGSGNALVPFLLLKGNWLEKAGFMIDREVKVLVKDECLVILPKNS' A
#
# COMPACT_ATOMS: atom_id res chain seq x y z
N MET A 1 -13.42 8.19 -16.54
CA MET A 1 -12.27 7.86 -15.67
C MET A 1 -11.92 9.09 -14.86
N LYS A 2 -11.74 9.00 -13.54
CA LYS A 2 -11.26 10.13 -12.72
C LYS A 2 -9.85 9.81 -12.26
N GLU A 3 -8.88 10.61 -12.69
CA GLU A 3 -7.49 10.50 -12.25
C GLU A 3 -7.34 11.04 -10.83
N ARG A 4 -6.47 10.39 -10.04
CA ARG A 4 -6.11 10.85 -8.70
C ARG A 4 -4.59 10.80 -8.56
N ASN A 5 -3.99 11.96 -8.33
CA ASN A 5 -2.57 12.09 -8.09
C ASN A 5 -2.26 11.85 -6.62
N LEU A 6 -1.32 10.94 -6.34
CA LEU A 6 -0.86 10.59 -5.00
C LEU A 6 0.63 10.87 -4.90
N ILE A 7 1.09 11.17 -3.69
CA ILE A 7 2.49 11.42 -3.40
C ILE A 7 3.05 10.20 -2.67
N VAL A 8 4.18 9.67 -3.16
CA VAL A 8 4.97 8.68 -2.43
C VAL A 8 5.60 9.36 -1.23
N ARG A 9 5.32 8.85 -0.04
CA ARG A 9 5.82 9.37 1.24
C ARG A 9 6.93 8.48 1.77
N GLN A 10 7.70 8.99 2.72
CA GLN A 10 8.61 8.19 3.53
C GLN A 10 7.82 7.49 4.65
N GLY A 11 7.98 6.18 4.75
CA GLY A 11 7.53 5.34 5.87
C GLY A 11 8.69 4.62 6.54
N HIS A 12 8.38 3.79 7.53
CA HIS A 12 9.33 2.88 8.18
C HIS A 12 8.83 1.45 7.99
N ARG A 13 9.74 0.48 7.89
CA ARG A 13 9.34 -0.94 7.95
C ARG A 13 8.58 -1.23 9.24
N ASP A 14 7.62 -2.13 9.15
CA ASP A 14 6.96 -2.71 10.33
C ASP A 14 8.01 -3.25 11.29
N TYR A 15 7.75 -3.06 12.58
CA TYR A 15 8.65 -3.51 13.61
C TYR A 15 8.75 -5.04 13.56
N SER A 16 9.94 -5.51 13.24
CA SER A 16 10.36 -6.90 13.40
C SER A 16 11.35 -6.93 14.54
N LEU A 17 11.17 -7.86 15.49
CA LEU A 17 12.10 -8.01 16.62
C LEU A 17 13.50 -8.32 16.05
N LYS A 18 14.42 -7.38 16.19
CA LYS A 18 15.75 -7.48 15.60
C LYS A 18 16.69 -8.26 16.52
N SER A 19 17.56 -9.06 15.93
CA SER A 19 18.67 -9.72 16.63
C SER A 19 19.75 -8.74 17.11
N LYS A 20 19.83 -7.53 16.53
CA LYS A 20 20.75 -6.46 16.95
C LYS A 20 19.97 -5.24 17.50
N PRO A 21 20.11 -4.92 18.80
CA PRO A 21 19.55 -3.69 19.36
C PRO A 21 20.20 -2.44 18.74
N GLY A 22 19.45 -1.34 18.64
CA GLY A 22 19.99 -0.01 18.30
C GLY A 22 19.99 0.39 16.82
N SER A 23 19.62 -0.49 15.88
CA SER A 23 19.35 -0.06 14.50
C SER A 23 17.91 0.47 14.40
N GLY A 24 17.73 1.74 13.99
CA GLY A 24 16.40 2.27 13.65
C GLY A 24 15.72 1.45 12.54
N ASN A 25 14.40 1.58 12.40
CA ASN A 25 13.70 0.91 11.29
C ASN A 25 14.12 1.55 9.96
N ALA A 26 14.38 0.72 8.95
CA ALA A 26 14.76 1.22 7.63
C ALA A 26 13.62 2.06 7.03
N LEU A 27 13.98 3.17 6.42
CA LEU A 27 13.08 3.99 5.63
C LEU A 27 12.61 3.23 4.38
N VAL A 28 11.34 3.37 4.04
CA VAL A 28 10.73 2.73 2.86
C VAL A 28 9.74 3.66 2.17
N PRO A 29 9.53 3.51 0.85
CA PRO A 29 8.47 4.23 0.15
C PRO A 29 7.09 3.78 0.62
N PHE A 30 6.16 4.73 0.78
CA PHE A 30 4.80 4.49 1.26
C PHE A 30 3.77 5.25 0.43
N LEU A 31 2.74 4.55 -0.05
CA LEU A 31 1.58 5.14 -0.72
C LEU A 31 0.33 4.98 0.16
N LEU A 32 -0.33 6.09 0.46
CA LEU A 32 -1.59 6.08 1.22
C LEU A 32 -2.79 6.15 0.27
N LEU A 33 -3.59 5.08 0.25
CA LEU A 33 -4.87 5.03 -0.46
C LEU A 33 -6.00 5.17 0.56
N LYS A 34 -6.74 6.29 0.54
CA LYS A 34 -7.89 6.53 1.43
C LYS A 34 -8.99 7.33 0.75
N GLY A 35 -10.23 7.00 1.08
CA GLY A 35 -11.43 7.80 0.79
C GLY A 35 -12.53 7.03 0.07
N ASN A 36 -13.73 7.61 0.03
CA ASN A 36 -14.98 6.98 -0.48
C ASN A 36 -14.89 6.53 -1.96
N TRP A 37 -13.83 6.91 -2.69
CA TRP A 37 -13.60 6.46 -4.05
C TRP A 37 -13.09 5.02 -4.13
N LEU A 38 -12.45 4.51 -3.08
CA LEU A 38 -12.05 3.11 -2.96
C LEU A 38 -13.28 2.21 -2.80
N GLU A 39 -14.20 2.57 -1.92
CA GLU A 39 -15.49 1.88 -1.76
C GLU A 39 -16.28 1.85 -3.07
N LYS A 40 -16.38 2.99 -3.76
CA LYS A 40 -17.03 3.07 -5.08
C LYS A 40 -16.32 2.24 -6.16
N ALA A 41 -15.04 1.94 -5.98
CA ALA A 41 -14.26 1.04 -6.84
C ALA A 41 -14.28 -0.42 -6.37
N GLY A 42 -15.07 -0.76 -5.34
CA GLY A 42 -15.25 -2.10 -4.83
C GLY A 42 -14.22 -2.55 -3.79
N PHE A 43 -13.31 -1.67 -3.35
CA PHE A 43 -12.37 -1.93 -2.27
C PHE A 43 -13.03 -1.66 -0.91
N MET A 44 -13.84 -2.61 -0.47
CA MET A 44 -14.54 -2.55 0.82
C MET A 44 -13.60 -2.89 1.98
N ILE A 45 -13.97 -2.51 3.20
CA ILE A 45 -13.29 -2.92 4.44
C ILE A 45 -13.24 -4.46 4.48
N ASP A 46 -12.10 -5.00 4.91
CA ASP A 46 -11.80 -6.44 5.01
C ASP A 46 -11.83 -7.22 3.68
N ARG A 47 -12.03 -6.56 2.54
CA ARG A 47 -11.92 -7.21 1.23
C ARG A 47 -10.45 -7.47 0.91
N GLU A 48 -10.12 -8.73 0.64
CA GLU A 48 -8.79 -9.08 0.15
C GLU A 48 -8.51 -8.42 -1.21
N VAL A 49 -7.25 -8.05 -1.42
CA VAL A 49 -6.77 -7.42 -2.66
C VAL A 49 -5.61 -8.22 -3.23
N LYS A 50 -5.51 -8.21 -4.56
CA LYS A 50 -4.35 -8.71 -5.30
C LYS A 50 -3.53 -7.52 -5.78
N VAL A 51 -2.24 -7.52 -5.48
CA VAL A 51 -1.28 -6.55 -6.03
C VAL A 51 -0.42 -7.27 -7.05
N LEU A 52 -0.42 -6.77 -8.28
CA LEU A 52 0.50 -7.16 -9.34
C LEU A 52 1.58 -6.09 -9.44
N VAL A 53 2.84 -6.53 -9.39
CA VAL A 53 4.00 -5.67 -9.61
C VAL A 53 4.59 -6.05 -10.95
N LYS A 54 4.65 -5.09 -11.87
CA LYS A 54 5.30 -5.26 -13.17
C LYS A 54 6.02 -3.98 -13.52
N ASP A 55 7.33 -4.06 -13.70
CA ASP A 55 8.18 -2.91 -14.02
C ASP A 55 7.88 -1.72 -13.08
N GLU A 56 7.78 -0.50 -13.60
CA GLU A 56 7.43 0.74 -12.87
C GLU A 56 5.91 0.88 -12.60
N CYS A 57 5.16 -0.22 -12.60
CA CYS A 57 3.71 -0.23 -12.46
C CYS A 57 3.23 -1.13 -11.32
N LEU A 58 2.29 -0.59 -10.53
CA LEU A 58 1.50 -1.32 -9.56
C LEU A 58 0.06 -1.40 -10.04
N VAL A 59 -0.47 -2.62 -10.17
CA VAL A 59 -1.89 -2.84 -10.45
C VAL A 59 -2.52 -3.47 -9.22
N ILE A 60 -3.48 -2.76 -8.62
CA ILE A 60 -4.20 -3.20 -7.43
C ILE A 60 -5.62 -3.59 -7.86
N LEU A 61 -6.00 -4.82 -7.58
CA LEU A 61 -7.29 -5.38 -7.96
C LEU A 61 -8.00 -5.92 -6.70
N PRO A 62 -9.32 -5.75 -6.57
CA PRO A 62 -10.08 -6.50 -5.58
C PRO A 62 -9.92 -8.00 -5.88
N LYS A 63 -9.70 -8.83 -4.87
CA LYS A 63 -9.73 -10.28 -5.06
C LYS A 63 -11.20 -10.68 -5.28
N ASN A 64 -11.45 -11.46 -6.32
CA ASN A 64 -12.74 -12.08 -6.51
C ASN A 64 -12.85 -13.23 -5.52
N SER A 65 -13.95 -13.28 -4.77
CA SER A 65 -14.32 -14.39 -3.91
C SER A 65 -14.53 -15.67 -4.73
#